data_AF-A0A8T3VCD4-F1
#
_entry.id   AF-A0A8T3VCD4-F1
#
_cell.length_a   1.000
_cell.length_b   1.000
_cell.length_c   1.000
_cell.angle_alpha   90.00
_cell.angle_beta   90.00
_cell.angle_gamma   90.00
#
_symmetry.space_group_name_H-M   'P 1'
#
loop_
_entity.id
_entity.type
_entity.pdbx_description
1 polymer ?
#
loop_
_entity_poly.entity_id
_entity_poly.type
_entity_poly.pdbx_seq_one_letter_code
_entity_poly.pdbx_strand_id
1 'polypeptide(L)'
;MGKILRILLVIVLFIIFFEIGLFSSYTIVTAQVPDVKGLVDMQVTQITGFFSPQHVNQVLIKDPTPINFTNHKDVALKMEELSNVDGVNVDSMNATTYDDTKNDKMNLTIEALGYAAPNSTSGQIVISQDPSYKVIVSAVGSYRSGELVVDTSTIKVDSVLKLF
;
A
#
# COMPACT_ATOMS: atom_id res chain seq x y z
N MET A 1 -3.02 -16.85 52.88
CA MET A 1 -3.09 -16.32 51.49
C MET A 1 -1.84 -16.78 50.74
N GLY A 2 -1.96 -17.68 49.75
CA GLY A 2 -0.80 -18.19 49.01
C GLY A 2 -0.09 -17.07 48.23
N LYS A 3 1.25 -17.10 48.16
CA LYS A 3 2.05 -16.09 47.45
C LYS A 3 1.58 -15.91 45.99
N ILE A 4 1.22 -17.02 45.35
CA ILE A 4 0.69 -17.08 43.98
C ILE A 4 -0.67 -16.37 43.87
N LEU A 5 -1.57 -16.59 44.84
CA LEU A 5 -2.89 -15.94 44.87
C LEU A 5 -2.78 -14.42 45.00
N ARG A 6 -1.79 -13.93 45.76
CA ARG A 6 -1.54 -12.48 45.88
C ARG A 6 -1.03 -11.88 44.57
N ILE A 7 -0.12 -12.56 43.88
CA ILE A 7 0.41 -12.09 42.58
C ILE A 7 -0.70 -12.06 41.53
N LEU A 8 -1.54 -13.09 41.48
CA LEU A 8 -2.65 -13.17 40.53
C LEU A 8 -3.69 -12.07 40.78
N LEU A 9 -4.00 -11.78 42.05
CA LEU A 9 -4.86 -10.64 42.42
C LEU A 9 -4.28 -9.29 41.98
N VAL A 10 -2.96 -9.09 42.11
CA VAL A 10 -2.30 -7.85 41.67
C VAL A 10 -2.35 -7.71 40.15
N ILE A 11 -2.18 -8.80 39.39
CA ILE A 11 -2.27 -8.77 37.92
C ILE A 11 -3.69 -8.43 37.46
N VAL A 12 -4.71 -9.07 38.05
CA VAL A 12 -6.12 -8.78 37.73
C VAL A 12 -6.46 -7.33 38.06
N LEU A 13 -5.98 -6.83 39.21
CA LEU A 13 -6.17 -5.44 39.60
C LEU A 13 -5.46 -4.48 38.62
N PHE A 14 -4.24 -4.80 38.18
CA PHE A 14 -3.51 -3.99 37.21
C PHE A 14 -4.25 -3.90 35.87
N ILE A 15 -4.82 -5.00 35.37
CA ILE A 15 -5.62 -5.00 34.13
C ILE A 15 -6.84 -4.10 34.29
N ILE A 16 -7.57 -4.21 35.41
CA ILE A 16 -8.76 -3.37 35.65
C ILE A 16 -8.39 -1.89 35.73
N PHE A 17 -7.32 -1.53 36.44
CA PHE A 17 -6.86 -0.14 36.53
C PHE A 17 -6.31 0.38 35.20
N PHE A 18 -5.66 -0.47 34.41
CA PHE A 18 -5.14 -0.12 33.10
C PHE A 18 -6.28 0.22 32.13
N GLU A 19 -7.34 -0.61 32.08
CA GLU A 19 -8.53 -0.34 31.25
C GLU A 19 -9.20 0.98 31.64
N ILE A 20 -9.45 1.22 32.93
CA ILE A 20 -10.06 2.47 33.42
C ILE A 20 -9.17 3.69 33.11
N GLY A 21 -7.85 3.53 33.27
CA GLY A 21 -6.87 4.57 32.90
C GLY A 21 -6.95 4.92 31.41
N LEU A 22 -7.02 3.90 30.54
CA LEU A 22 -7.16 4.06 29.10
C LEU A 22 -8.47 4.79 28.75
N PHE A 23 -9.59 4.39 29.36
CA PHE A 23 -10.88 5.09 29.21
C PHE A 23 -10.84 6.55 29.68
N SER A 24 -10.18 6.83 30.81
CA SER A 24 -10.04 8.20 31.32
C SER A 24 -9.19 9.09 30.40
N SER A 25 -8.12 8.54 29.81
CA SER A 25 -7.29 9.26 28.86
C SER A 25 -8.04 9.59 27.56
N TYR A 26 -8.83 8.65 27.05
CA TYR A 26 -9.64 8.86 25.84
C TYR A 26 -10.74 9.91 26.07
N THR A 27 -11.42 9.88 27.21
CA THR A 27 -12.46 10.88 27.53
C THR A 27 -11.90 12.29 27.74
N ILE A 28 -10.71 12.42 28.36
CA ILE A 28 -10.03 13.71 28.55
C ILE A 28 -9.57 14.30 27.20
N VAL A 29 -9.11 13.48 26.26
CA VAL A 29 -8.60 13.96 24.96
C VAL A 29 -9.72 14.21 23.95
N THR A 30 -10.85 13.50 24.04
CA THR A 30 -11.89 13.52 22.98
C THR A 30 -13.22 14.16 23.37
N ALA A 31 -13.49 14.40 24.66
CA ALA A 31 -14.72 14.99 25.19
C ALA A 31 -16.04 14.33 24.69
N GLN A 32 -15.99 13.06 24.27
CA GLN A 32 -17.15 12.29 23.81
C GLN A 32 -17.36 11.05 24.69
N VAL A 33 -18.62 10.56 24.75
CA VAL A 33 -18.99 9.39 25.56
C VAL A 33 -18.34 8.13 24.95
N PRO A 34 -17.55 7.35 25.71
CA PRO A 34 -16.75 6.27 25.15
C PRO A 34 -17.61 5.07 24.72
N ASP A 35 -17.43 4.63 23.48
CA ASP A 35 -18.07 3.43 22.93
C ASP A 35 -17.33 2.16 23.38
N VAL A 36 -17.78 1.64 24.53
CA VAL A 36 -17.24 0.43 25.15
C VAL A 36 -17.42 -0.82 24.29
N LYS A 37 -18.40 -0.86 23.38
CA LYS A 37 -18.62 -2.04 22.52
C LYS A 37 -17.62 -2.08 21.36
N GLY A 38 -17.40 -0.93 20.71
CA GLY A 38 -16.43 -0.82 19.62
C GLY A 38 -14.99 -1.16 20.05
N LEU A 39 -14.59 -0.79 21.27
CA LEU A 39 -13.25 -1.08 21.79
C LEU A 39 -13.05 -2.57 22.13
N VAL A 40 -14.07 -3.24 22.67
CA VAL A 40 -14.02 -4.67 22.97
C VAL A 40 -14.01 -5.51 21.69
N ASP A 41 -14.85 -5.16 20.71
CA ASP A 41 -14.90 -5.89 19.43
C ASP A 41 -13.58 -5.76 18.64
N MET A 42 -12.92 -4.58 18.72
CA MET A 42 -11.61 -4.38 18.09
C MET A 42 -10.53 -5.25 18.74
N GLN A 43 -10.53 -5.38 20.07
CA GLN A 43 -9.59 -6.23 20.79
C GLN A 43 -9.86 -7.73 20.57
N VAL A 44 -11.13 -8.17 20.55
CA VAL A 44 -11.50 -9.56 20.27
C VAL A 44 -11.14 -9.96 18.84
N THR A 45 -11.32 -9.07 17.87
CA THR A 45 -10.92 -9.29 16.47
C THR A 45 -9.39 -9.43 16.35
N GLN A 46 -8.62 -8.62 17.06
CA GLN A 46 -7.15 -8.71 17.04
C GLN A 46 -6.63 -10.00 17.68
N ILE A 47 -7.21 -10.44 18.80
CA ILE A 47 -6.78 -11.66 19.49
C ILE A 47 -7.18 -12.91 18.69
N THR A 48 -8.40 -12.97 18.15
CA THR A 48 -8.84 -14.12 17.34
C THR A 48 -8.06 -14.28 16.03
N GLY A 49 -7.55 -13.17 15.47
CA GLY A 49 -6.66 -13.17 14.31
C GLY A 49 -5.29 -13.84 14.56
N PHE A 50 -4.79 -13.83 15.79
CA PHE A 50 -3.51 -14.47 16.16
C PHE A 50 -3.63 -15.97 16.46
N PHE A 51 -4.80 -16.45 16.88
CA PHE A 51 -4.98 -17.83 17.38
C PHE A 51 -5.58 -18.81 16.37
N SER A 52 -5.73 -18.42 15.09
CA SER A 52 -6.19 -19.29 14.02
C SER A 52 -5.01 -19.76 13.14
N PRO A 53 -4.32 -20.87 13.47
CA PRO A 53 -3.16 -21.37 12.73
C PRO A 53 -3.47 -21.82 11.28
N GLN A 54 -4.74 -21.86 10.88
CA GLN A 54 -5.14 -22.15 9.50
C GLN A 54 -5.14 -20.92 8.57
N HIS A 55 -4.99 -19.70 9.09
CA HIS A 55 -4.99 -18.46 8.29
C HIS A 55 -3.75 -17.56 8.48
N VAL A 56 -2.78 -17.94 9.32
CA VAL A 56 -1.53 -17.17 9.51
C VAL A 56 -0.66 -17.02 8.26
N ASN A 57 -0.93 -17.76 7.18
CA ASN A 57 -0.29 -17.54 5.87
C ASN A 57 -0.84 -16.32 5.10
N GLN A 58 -1.93 -15.68 5.56
CA GLN A 58 -2.51 -14.50 4.92
C GLN A 58 -2.05 -13.17 5.54
N VAL A 59 -1.40 -13.22 6.71
CA VAL A 59 -0.71 -12.04 7.31
C VAL A 59 0.81 -12.15 7.11
N LEU A 60 1.25 -13.03 6.20
CA LEU A 60 2.57 -12.88 5.62
C LEU A 60 2.44 -11.77 4.59
N ILE A 61 2.82 -10.54 4.96
CA ILE A 61 3.15 -9.49 3.99
C ILE A 61 4.29 -10.07 3.17
N LYS A 62 3.96 -10.74 2.06
CA LYS A 62 4.96 -11.24 1.13
C LYS A 62 5.55 -10.00 0.49
N ASP A 63 6.86 -9.83 0.55
CA ASP A 63 7.49 -8.74 -0.18
C ASP A 63 7.14 -8.87 -1.67
N PRO A 64 6.76 -7.78 -2.34
CA PRO A 64 6.35 -7.84 -3.73
C PRO A 64 7.55 -8.29 -4.57
N THR A 65 7.32 -9.27 -5.43
CA THR A 65 8.38 -9.85 -6.25
C THR A 65 8.60 -8.95 -7.48
N PRO A 66 9.84 -8.50 -7.76
CA PRO A 66 10.12 -7.75 -8.97
C PRO A 66 9.99 -8.65 -10.19
N ILE A 67 9.33 -8.16 -11.22
CA ILE A 67 9.11 -8.88 -12.47
C ILE A 67 9.39 -7.98 -13.66
N ASN A 68 9.93 -8.55 -14.73
CA ASN A 68 10.18 -7.83 -15.97
C ASN A 68 9.05 -8.13 -16.97
N PHE A 69 8.66 -7.11 -17.74
CA PHE A 69 7.68 -7.21 -18.82
C PHE A 69 8.30 -6.63 -20.10
N THR A 70 7.68 -6.84 -21.26
CA THR A 70 8.32 -6.48 -22.55
C THR A 70 7.77 -5.20 -23.18
N ASN A 71 6.51 -4.85 -22.92
CA ASN A 71 5.84 -3.71 -23.54
C ASN A 71 5.96 -2.38 -22.75
N HIS A 72 7.18 -2.04 -22.33
CA HIS A 72 7.49 -0.80 -21.58
C HIS A 72 6.97 0.48 -22.26
N LYS A 73 7.09 0.57 -23.59
CA LYS A 73 6.68 1.77 -24.34
C LYS A 73 5.17 1.99 -24.35
N ASP A 74 4.39 0.93 -24.56
CA ASP A 74 2.94 1.02 -24.61
C ASP A 74 2.37 1.35 -23.23
N VAL A 75 2.98 0.78 -22.18
CA VAL A 75 2.66 1.11 -20.79
C VAL A 75 3.02 2.56 -20.47
N ALA A 76 4.19 3.05 -20.91
CA ALA A 76 4.61 4.44 -20.71
C ALA A 76 3.63 5.44 -21.31
N LEU A 77 3.23 5.23 -22.56
CA LEU A 77 2.26 6.08 -23.26
C LEU A 77 0.92 6.13 -22.51
N LYS A 78 0.46 4.98 -22.02
CA LYS A 78 -0.80 4.94 -21.27
C LYS A 78 -0.67 5.58 -19.89
N MET A 79 0.46 5.40 -19.21
CA MET A 79 0.76 6.05 -17.93
C MET A 79 0.82 7.57 -18.09
N GLU A 80 1.43 8.07 -19.17
CA GLU A 80 1.49 9.49 -19.53
C GLU A 80 0.08 10.08 -19.69
N GLU A 81 -0.74 9.45 -20.54
CA GLU A 81 -2.12 9.85 -20.81
C GLU A 81 -2.98 9.93 -19.53
N LEU A 82 -2.84 8.95 -18.64
CA LEU A 82 -3.65 8.86 -17.42
C LEU A 82 -3.12 9.75 -16.28
N SER A 83 -1.82 10.02 -16.24
CA SER A 83 -1.17 10.72 -15.12
C SER A 83 -0.95 12.21 -15.38
N ASN A 84 -1.28 12.69 -16.58
CA ASN A 84 -1.13 14.10 -17.00
C ASN A 84 0.30 14.63 -16.80
N VAL A 85 1.28 13.78 -17.09
CA VAL A 85 2.73 14.12 -17.15
C VAL A 85 3.14 14.27 -18.62
N ASP A 86 4.23 14.96 -18.91
CA ASP A 86 4.69 15.18 -20.30
C ASP A 86 5.34 13.93 -20.93
N GLY A 87 5.75 13.01 -20.08
CA GLY A 87 6.42 11.80 -20.50
C GLY A 87 6.78 10.95 -19.30
N VAL A 88 6.89 9.65 -19.53
CA VAL A 88 7.29 8.67 -18.54
C VAL A 88 8.61 8.04 -18.97
N ASN A 89 9.58 7.99 -18.06
CA ASN A 89 10.88 7.40 -18.31
C ASN A 89 10.79 5.86 -18.23
N VAL A 90 10.87 5.22 -19.40
CA VAL A 90 10.85 3.76 -19.56
C VAL A 90 12.01 3.05 -18.85
N ASP A 91 13.20 3.66 -18.79
CA ASP A 91 14.38 3.04 -18.16
C ASP A 91 14.26 3.01 -16.63
N SER A 92 13.43 3.90 -16.08
CA SER A 92 13.12 3.95 -14.65
C SER A 92 11.94 3.05 -14.23
N MET A 93 11.33 2.32 -15.18
CA MET A 93 10.18 1.48 -14.89
C MET A 93 10.55 0.26 -14.06
N ASN A 94 9.81 0.05 -12.99
CA ASN A 94 9.90 -1.15 -12.19
C ASN A 94 8.51 -1.74 -11.98
N ALA A 95 8.34 -3.03 -12.26
CA ALA A 95 7.09 -3.74 -12.02
C ALA A 95 7.27 -4.76 -10.90
N THR A 96 6.28 -4.82 -10.02
CA THR A 96 6.26 -5.73 -8.90
C THR A 96 4.89 -6.40 -8.77
N THR A 97 4.85 -7.58 -8.16
CA THR A 97 3.60 -8.33 -7.98
C THR A 97 3.57 -9.02 -6.63
N TYR A 98 2.37 -9.13 -6.06
CA TYR A 98 2.11 -10.00 -4.91
C TYR A 98 1.50 -11.35 -5.32
N ASP A 99 1.13 -11.50 -6.59
CA ASP A 99 0.52 -12.71 -7.13
C ASP A 99 1.59 -13.76 -7.45
N ASP A 100 1.17 -15.03 -7.51
CA ASP A 100 2.06 -16.11 -7.93
C ASP A 100 2.41 -15.94 -9.42
N THR A 101 3.71 -15.84 -9.72
CA THR A 101 4.28 -15.76 -11.07
C THR A 101 3.87 -16.89 -12.02
N LYS A 102 3.29 -17.97 -11.50
CA LYS A 102 2.77 -19.11 -12.27
C LYS A 102 1.34 -18.92 -12.79
N ASN A 103 0.67 -17.83 -12.39
CA ASN A 103 -0.70 -17.57 -12.82
C ASN A 103 -0.74 -16.93 -14.21
N ASP A 104 -1.73 -17.30 -15.04
CA ASP A 104 -1.86 -16.78 -16.41
C ASP A 104 -2.19 -15.28 -16.45
N LYS A 105 -2.83 -14.79 -15.39
CA LYS A 105 -3.15 -13.39 -15.15
C LYS A 105 -2.65 -12.98 -13.78
N MET A 106 -2.00 -11.83 -13.71
CA MET A 106 -1.39 -11.33 -12.50
C MET A 106 -1.54 -9.83 -12.38
N ASN A 107 -1.80 -9.36 -11.17
CA ASN A 107 -1.83 -7.95 -10.86
C ASN A 107 -0.39 -7.46 -10.67
N LEU A 108 -0.08 -6.36 -11.34
CA LEU A 108 1.23 -5.73 -11.37
C LEU A 108 1.08 -4.32 -10.82
N THR A 109 1.99 -3.93 -9.93
CA THR A 109 2.21 -2.54 -9.54
C THR A 109 3.45 -2.06 -10.28
N ILE A 110 3.27 -1.06 -11.14
CA ILE A 110 4.30 -0.48 -11.98
C ILE A 110 4.61 0.92 -11.48
N GLU A 111 5.88 1.16 -11.18
CA GLU A 111 6.41 2.46 -10.77
C GLU A 111 7.30 3.02 -11.86
N ALA A 112 7.17 4.30 -12.17
CA ALA A 112 8.03 4.98 -13.13
C ALA A 112 8.21 6.45 -12.76
N LEU A 113 9.29 7.06 -13.25
CA LEU A 113 9.52 8.50 -13.11
C LEU A 113 8.90 9.26 -14.30
N GLY A 114 8.26 10.39 -14.03
CA GLY A 114 7.59 11.24 -15.01
C GLY A 114 8.15 12.66 -15.06
N TYR A 115 8.06 13.27 -16.23
CA TYR A 115 8.51 14.64 -16.50
C TYR A 115 7.37 15.64 -16.35
N ALA A 116 7.69 16.85 -15.87
CA ALA A 116 6.72 17.92 -15.77
C ALA A 116 6.35 18.45 -17.16
N ALA A 117 5.07 18.82 -17.33
CA ALA A 117 4.59 19.50 -18.53
C ALA A 117 5.46 20.73 -18.87
N PRO A 118 5.76 20.98 -20.16
CA PRO A 118 6.55 22.12 -20.58
C PRO A 118 5.78 23.39 -20.21
N ASN A 119 6.40 24.28 -19.44
CA ASN A 119 5.82 25.59 -19.18
C ASN A 119 6.27 26.56 -20.28
N SER A 120 5.30 27.06 -21.06
CA SER A 120 5.53 28.09 -22.07
C SER A 120 5.27 29.45 -21.44
N THR A 121 6.32 30.11 -20.93
CA THR A 121 6.24 31.52 -20.55
C THR A 121 7.02 32.35 -21.58
N SER A 122 6.32 33.20 -22.32
CA SER A 122 6.91 34.23 -23.21
C SER A 122 7.83 33.70 -24.34
N GLY A 123 7.39 32.68 -25.08
CA GLY A 123 8.02 32.26 -26.35
C GLY A 123 9.20 31.29 -26.23
N GLN A 124 9.56 30.88 -25.01
CA GLN A 124 10.52 29.82 -24.76
C GLN A 124 9.79 28.57 -24.24
N ILE A 125 10.02 27.43 -24.90
CA ILE A 125 9.60 26.12 -24.41
C ILE A 125 10.71 25.62 -23.48
N VAL A 126 10.40 25.50 -22.19
CA VAL A 126 11.33 24.90 -21.22
C VAL A 126 10.95 23.43 -21.05
N ILE A 127 11.80 22.55 -21.56
CA ILE A 127 11.66 21.10 -21.43
C ILE A 127 12.41 20.65 -20.18
N SER A 128 11.72 20.00 -19.24
CA SER A 128 12.36 19.46 -18.03
C SER A 128 13.18 18.22 -18.40
N GLN A 129 14.50 18.27 -18.21
CA GLN A 129 15.36 17.08 -18.37
C GLN A 129 15.39 16.19 -17.13
N ASP A 130 14.97 16.74 -15.98
CA ASP A 130 14.92 16.01 -14.72
C ASP A 130 13.50 15.51 -14.44
N PRO A 131 13.33 14.24 -14.03
CA PRO A 131 12.04 13.73 -13.62
C PRO A 131 11.54 14.45 -12.37
N SER A 132 10.32 14.98 -12.43
CA SER A 132 9.71 15.76 -11.35
C SER A 132 8.61 14.99 -10.61
N TYR A 133 8.16 13.87 -11.18
CA TYR A 133 7.06 13.07 -10.66
C TYR A 133 7.46 11.60 -10.55
N LYS A 134 6.89 10.89 -9.57
CA LYS A 134 6.86 9.43 -9.49
C LYS A 134 5.42 8.99 -9.71
N VAL A 135 5.19 8.20 -10.75
CA VAL A 135 3.89 7.67 -11.13
C VAL A 135 3.83 6.20 -10.71
N ILE A 136 2.79 5.84 -9.96
CA ILE A 136 2.53 4.48 -9.52
C ILE A 136 1.18 4.06 -10.11
N VAL A 137 1.18 2.96 -10.85
CA VAL A 137 -0.03 2.41 -11.48
C VAL A 137 -0.19 0.93 -11.16
N SER A 138 -1.44 0.48 -11.10
CA SER A 138 -1.81 -0.93 -11.07
C SER A 138 -2.30 -1.36 -12.43
N ALA A 139 -1.90 -2.55 -12.87
CA ALA A 139 -2.29 -3.12 -14.16
C ALA A 139 -2.37 -4.65 -14.08
N VAL A 140 -3.03 -5.28 -15.04
CA VAL A 140 -3.05 -6.74 -15.17
C VAL A 140 -2.11 -7.14 -16.29
N GLY A 141 -1.19 -8.06 -16.00
CA GLY A 141 -0.30 -8.69 -16.96
C GLY A 141 -0.74 -10.11 -17.32
N SER A 142 -0.39 -10.54 -18.52
CA SER A 142 -0.56 -11.93 -18.97
C SER A 142 0.64 -12.38 -19.80
N TYR A 143 0.97 -13.66 -19.73
CA TYR A 143 2.03 -14.23 -20.56
C TYR A 143 1.53 -14.44 -21.98
N ARG A 144 2.20 -13.80 -22.96
CA ARG A 144 1.98 -14.03 -24.39
C ARG A 144 3.28 -14.56 -24.98
N SER A 145 3.23 -15.77 -25.55
CA SER A 145 4.40 -16.43 -26.14
C SER A 145 5.60 -16.58 -25.18
N GLY A 146 5.33 -16.71 -23.88
CA GLY A 146 6.37 -16.85 -22.85
C GLY A 146 6.92 -15.51 -22.31
N GLU A 147 6.48 -14.38 -22.84
CA GLU A 147 6.84 -13.04 -22.35
C GLU A 147 5.68 -12.41 -21.58
N LEU A 148 5.98 -11.75 -20.46
CA LEU A 148 4.96 -11.01 -19.72
C LEU A 148 4.62 -9.71 -20.46
N VAL A 149 3.35 -9.58 -20.82
CA VAL A 149 2.80 -8.39 -21.49
C VAL A 149 1.72 -7.79 -20.60
N VAL A 150 1.88 -6.51 -20.29
CA VAL A 150 0.91 -5.71 -19.51
C VAL A 150 -0.27 -5.33 -20.41
N ASP A 151 -1.50 -5.55 -19.94
CA ASP A 151 -2.70 -5.09 -20.62
C ASP A 151 -2.92 -3.60 -20.35
N THR A 152 -2.64 -2.76 -21.35
CA THR A 152 -2.74 -1.30 -21.24
C THR A 152 -4.17 -0.81 -20.97
N SER A 153 -5.20 -1.60 -21.28
CA SER A 153 -6.59 -1.24 -20.99
C SER A 153 -6.95 -1.34 -19.50
N THR A 154 -6.14 -2.08 -18.74
CA THR A 154 -6.36 -2.33 -17.30
C THR A 154 -5.56 -1.39 -16.39
N ILE A 155 -4.73 -0.51 -16.98
CA ILE A 155 -3.88 0.41 -16.23
C ILE A 155 -4.76 1.40 -15.47
N LYS A 156 -4.51 1.51 -14.17
CA LYS A 156 -5.13 2.47 -13.26
C LYS A 156 -4.04 3.22 -12.50
N VAL A 157 -4.14 4.54 -12.49
CA VAL A 157 -3.24 5.38 -11.69
C VAL A 157 -3.63 5.28 -10.22
N ASP A 158 -2.71 4.80 -9.40
CA ASP A 158 -2.88 4.73 -7.96
C ASP A 158 -2.36 6.00 -7.29
N SER A 159 -1.23 6.53 -7.77
CA SER A 159 -0.62 7.73 -7.22
C SER A 159 0.27 8.45 -8.22
N VAL A 160 0.28 9.78 -8.15
CA VAL A 160 1.26 10.65 -8.80
C VAL A 160 1.87 11.53 -7.73
N LEU A 161 3.13 11.27 -7.41
CA LEU A 161 3.86 11.94 -6.34
C LEU A 161 4.83 12.95 -6.95
N LYS A 162 4.78 14.20 -6.52
CA LYS A 162 5.80 15.19 -6.89
C LYS A 162 7.07 14.93 -6.08
N LEU A 163 8.21 14.81 -6.75
CA LEU A 163 9.47 14.49 -6.08
C LEU A 163 10.05 15.70 -5.31
N PHE A 164 9.73 16.92 -5.74
CA PHE A 164 10.20 18.18 -5.15
C PHE A 164 9.20 19.33 -5.34
#